data_AF-A0A2D8ZVV8-F1
#
_entry.id   AF-A0A2D8ZVV8-F1
#
_cell.length_a   1.000
_cell.length_b   1.000
_cell.length_c   1.000
_cell.angle_alpha   90.00
_cell.angle_beta   90.00
_cell.angle_gamma   90.00
#
_symmetry.space_group_name_H-M   'P 1'
#
loop_
_entity.id
_entity.type
_entity.pdbx_description
1 polymer ?
#
loop_
_entity_poly.entity_id
_entity_poly.type
_entity_poly.pdbx_seq_one_letter_code
_entity_poly.pdbx_strand_id
1 'polypeptide(L)' 'MSPAAQTAAQLLKQYGEDAEVIATLRAAEVAAQGDVEALAHWDAVIACLTGEAPEGLPN' A
#
# COMPACT_ATOMS: atom_id res chain seq x y z
N MET A 1 -4.84 14.81 -0.03
CA MET A 1 -4.71 13.35 0.06
C MET A 1 -3.34 12.95 -0.46
N SER A 2 -2.58 12.13 0.27
CA SER A 2 -1.30 11.61 -0.22
C SER A 2 -1.50 10.75 -1.48
N PRO A 3 -0.48 10.59 -2.34
CA PRO A 3 -0.56 9.67 -3.47
C PRO A 3 -0.96 8.25 -3.05
N ALA A 4 -0.43 7.76 -1.93
CA ALA A 4 -0.74 6.43 -1.40
C ALA A 4 -2.23 6.29 -1.00
N ALA A 5 -2.80 7.29 -0.33
CA ALA A 5 -4.22 7.29 0.04
C ALA A 5 -5.15 7.32 -1.18
N GLN A 6 -4.75 8.00 -2.27
CA GLN A 6 -5.51 8.00 -3.52
C GLN A 6 -5.48 6.63 -4.19
N THR A 7 -4.31 5.98 -4.25
CA THR A 7 -4.18 4.62 -4.77
C THR A 7 -4.97 3.62 -3.94
N ALA A 8 -4.89 3.69 -2.61
CA ALA A 8 -5.66 2.84 -1.69
C ALA A 8 -7.17 2.98 -1.93
N ALA A 9 -7.68 4.22 -2.06
CA ALA A 9 -9.09 4.47 -2.34
C ALA A 9 -9.54 3.90 -3.70
N GLN A 10 -8.67 3.95 -4.72
CA GLN A 10 -8.95 3.35 -6.03
C GLN A 10 -8.98 1.82 -5.95
N LEU A 11 -8.03 1.21 -5.24
CA LEU A 11 -8.00 -0.24 -5.04
C LEU A 11 -9.23 -0.73 -4.29
N LEU A 12 -9.63 -0.07 -3.20
CA LEU A 12 -10.86 -0.39 -2.47
C LEU A 12 -12.10 -0.30 -3.36
N LYS A 13 -12.17 0.71 -4.22
CA LYS A 13 -13.29 0.87 -5.15
C LYS A 13 -13.35 -0.25 -6.20
N GLN A 14 -12.20 -0.76 -6.63
CA GLN A 14 -12.11 -1.72 -7.73
C GLN A 14 -12.15 -3.18 -7.26
N TYR A 15 -11.49 -3.47 -6.14
CA TYR A 15 -11.24 -4.82 -5.64
C TYR A 15 -11.88 -5.10 -4.28
N GLY A 16 -12.43 -4.09 -3.60
CA GLY A 16 -13.09 -4.27 -2.32
C GLY A 16 -12.15 -4.86 -1.27
N GLU A 17 -12.53 -5.99 -0.69
CA GLU A 17 -11.74 -6.73 0.31
C GLU A 17 -10.37 -7.22 -0.22
N ASP A 18 -10.24 -7.43 -1.54
CA ASP A 18 -9.00 -7.90 -2.15
C ASP A 18 -7.97 -6.77 -2.35
N ALA A 19 -8.32 -5.51 -2.06
CA ALA A 19 -7.44 -4.35 -2.30
C ALA A 19 -6.07 -4.47 -1.63
N GLU A 20 -6.02 -4.99 -0.39
CA GLU A 20 -4.77 -5.23 0.34
C GLU A 20 -3.92 -6.28 -0.37
N VAL A 21 -4.52 -7.42 -0.73
CA VAL A 21 -3.83 -8.51 -1.45
C VAL A 21 -3.23 -8.00 -2.76
N ILE A 22 -3.99 -7.20 -3.52
CA ILE A 22 -3.48 -6.59 -4.76
C ILE A 22 -2.31 -5.66 -4.47
N ALA A 23 -2.39 -4.80 -3.44
CA ALA A 23 -1.29 -3.91 -3.07
C ALA A 23 -0.03 -4.69 -2.64
N THR A 24 -0.19 -5.77 -1.86
CA THR A 24 0.91 -6.65 -1.45
C THR A 24 1.58 -7.34 -2.63
N LEU A 25 0.81 -7.83 -3.61
CA LEU A 25 1.37 -8.43 -4.82
C LEU A 25 2.17 -7.42 -5.65
N ARG A 26 1.71 -6.17 -5.72
CA ARG A 26 2.44 -5.09 -6.41
C ARG A 26 3.71 -4.69 -5.66
N ALA A 27 3.67 -4.63 -4.33
CA ALA A 27 4.86 -4.42 -3.50
C ALA A 27 5.91 -5.51 -3.75
N ALA A 28 5.49 -6.78 -3.74
CA ALA A 28 6.38 -7.91 -4.00
C ALA A 28 6.99 -7.88 -5.41
N GLU A 29 6.22 -7.49 -6.42
CA GLU A 29 6.70 -7.37 -7.81
C GLU A 29 7.80 -6.32 -7.94
N VAL A 30 7.61 -5.12 -7.39
CA VAL A 30 8.60 -4.05 -7.48
C VAL A 30 9.82 -4.32 -6.59
N ALA A 31 9.63 -4.99 -5.45
CA ALA A 31 10.72 -5.47 -4.60
C ALA A 31 11.60 -6.48 -5.35
N ALA A 32 11.00 -7.43 -6.09
CA ALA A 32 11.72 -8.40 -6.89
C ALA A 32 12.51 -7.74 -8.05
N GLN A 33 12.04 -6.59 -8.53
CA GLN A 33 12.72 -5.77 -9.55
C GLN A 33 13.81 -4.87 -8.95
N GLY A 34 13.90 -4.77 -7.62
CA GLY A 34 14.85 -3.90 -6.92
C GLY A 34 14.44 -2.42 -6.91
N ASP A 35 13.19 -2.10 -7.22
CA ASP A 35 12.68 -0.72 -7.22
C ASP A 35 12.22 -0.33 -5.81
N VAL A 36 13.17 0.24 -5.06
CA VAL A 36 12.97 0.63 -3.65
C VAL A 36 12.02 1.83 -3.51
N GLU A 37 11.99 2.73 -4.50
CA GLU A 37 11.09 3.90 -4.46
C GLU A 37 9.63 3.46 -4.66
N ALA A 38 9.40 2.60 -5.66
CA ALA A 38 8.08 2.01 -5.88
C ALA A 38 7.67 1.14 -4.69
N LEU A 39 8.59 0.37 -4.10
CA LEU A 39 8.31 -0.43 -2.90
C LEU A 39 7.81 0.45 -1.75
N ALA A 40 8.53 1.53 -1.44
CA ALA A 40 8.12 2.47 -0.38
C ALA A 40 6.74 3.10 -0.65
N HIS A 41 6.39 3.34 -1.92
CA HIS A 41 5.04 3.78 -2.27
C HIS A 41 3.99 2.72 -1.94
N TRP A 42 4.20 1.46 -2.34
CA TRP A 42 3.25 0.38 -2.08
C TRP A 42 3.12 0.05 -0.59
N ASP A 43 4.20 0.13 0.18
CA ASP A 43 4.14 -0.01 1.64
C ASP A 43 3.24 1.07 2.25
N ALA A 44 3.35 2.32 1.79
CA ALA A 44 2.47 3.40 2.24
C ALA A 44 1.00 3.21 1.80
N VAL A 45 0.76 2.57 0.64
CA VAL A 45 -0.60 2.20 0.21
C VAL A 45 -1.17 1.13 1.12
N ILE A 46 -0.40 0.10 1.44
CA ILE A 46 -0.81 -1.00 2.33
C ILE A 46 -1.14 -0.47 3.72
N ALA A 47 -0.29 0.39 4.30
CA ALA A 47 -0.55 1.06 5.57
C ALA A 47 -1.88 1.86 5.55
N CYS A 48 -2.21 2.50 4.42
CA CYS A 48 -3.50 3.19 4.28
C CYS A 48 -4.70 2.22 4.23
N LEU A 49 -4.51 0.99 3.73
CA LEU A 49 -5.56 -0.02 3.61
C LEU A 49 -5.79 -0.77 4.93
N THR A 50 -4.72 -1.13 5.63
CA THR A 50 -4.80 -1.87 6.90
C THR A 50 -5.10 -0.97 8.09
N GLY A 51 -4.96 0.35 7.93
CA GLY A 51 -5.09 1.31 9.02
C GLY A 51 -3.92 1.28 9.99
N GLU A 52 -2.83 0.56 9.64
CA GLU A 52 -1.58 0.62 10.38
C GLU A 52 -0.95 2.00 10.20
N ALA A 53 -0.88 2.77 11.29
CA ALA A 53 0.07 3.87 11.36
C ALA A 53 1.48 3.27 11.21
N PRO A 54 2.42 3.94 10.53
CA PRO A 54 3.80 3.46 10.41
C PRO A 54 4.32 3.12 11.81
N GLU A 55 4.81 1.89 12.00
CA GLU A 55 5.29 1.38 13.29
C GLU A 55 6.20 2.42 13.96
N GLY A 56 5.74 3.00 15.09
CA GLY A 56 6.54 4.00 15.82
C GLY A 56 5.82 5.07 16.65
N LEU A 57 4.49 5.10 16.74
CA LEU A 57 3.79 6.02 17.65
C LEU A 57 2.89 5.26 18.63
N PRO A 58 3.13 5.35 19.96
CA PRO A 58 2.22 4.79 20.96
C PRO A 58 0.87 5.53 20.93
N ASN A 59 -0.19 4.77 21.22
CA ASN A 59 -1.59 5.21 21.38
C ASN A 59 -1.74 6.46 22.25
#